data_AF-A0A3D5T931-F1
#
_entry.id   AF-A0A3D5T931-F1
#
_cell.length_a   1.000
_cell.length_b   1.000
_cell.length_c   1.000
_cell.angle_alpha   90.00
_cell.angle_beta   90.00
_cell.angle_gamma   90.00
#
_symmetry.space_group_name_H-M   'P 1'
#
loop_
_entity.id
_entity.type
_entity.pdbx_description
1 polymer ?
#
loop_
_entity_poly.entity_id
_entity_poly.type
_entity_poly.pdbx_seq_one_letter_code
_entity_poly.pdbx_strand_id
1 'polypeptide(L)'
;MSSNVVIQIVLEYLNQKYVLSELEKDILSTITKYNEIPFDRNGAENKVIENNMKYKDIETAIKMVPGISVIPFTEVSDEGIRDNLKMQIEAMCLKEYNIIKC
;
A
#
# COMPACT_ATOMS: atom_id res chain seq x y z
N MET A 1 16.24 3.44 6.08
CA MET A 1 15.35 3.74 4.95
C MET A 1 15.15 2.44 4.19
N SER A 2 13.91 1.99 4.02
CA SER A 2 13.62 0.79 3.22
C SER A 2 14.03 1.07 1.76
N SER A 3 14.84 0.21 1.16
CA SER A 3 15.42 0.38 -0.19
C SER A 3 14.45 -0.05 -1.29
N ASN A 4 13.15 0.18 -1.12
CA ASN A 4 12.21 -0.16 -2.18
C ASN A 4 12.22 0.95 -3.23
N VAL A 5 12.96 0.71 -4.31
CA VAL A 5 13.13 1.62 -5.45
C VAL A 5 11.79 2.01 -6.07
N VAL A 6 10.82 1.09 -6.14
CA VAL A 6 9.49 1.38 -6.70
C VAL A 6 8.76 2.40 -5.84
N ILE A 7 8.73 2.19 -4.52
CA ILE A 7 8.09 3.13 -3.58
C ILE A 7 8.74 4.51 -3.63
N GLN A 8 10.07 4.57 -3.74
CA GLN A 8 10.80 5.83 -3.86
C GLN A 8 10.44 6.58 -5.15
N ILE A 9 10.42 5.89 -6.29
CA ILE A 9 10.04 6.47 -7.59
C ILE A 9 8.60 7.01 -7.54
N VAL A 10 7.66 6.24 -6.98
CA VAL A 10 6.27 6.68 -6.83
C VAL A 10 6.18 7.93 -5.95
N LEU A 11 6.87 7.94 -4.82
CA LEU A 11 6.90 9.10 -3.92
C LEU A 11 7.46 10.35 -4.63
N GLU A 12 8.57 10.21 -5.34
CA GLU A 12 9.17 11.31 -6.11
C GLU A 12 8.24 11.84 -7.19
N TYR A 13 7.60 10.94 -7.95
CA TYR A 13 6.62 11.30 -8.97
C TYR A 13 5.43 12.07 -8.39
N LEU A 14 4.83 11.57 -7.30
CA LEU A 14 3.68 12.21 -6.67
C LEU A 14 4.03 13.58 -6.07
N ASN A 15 5.23 13.73 -5.49
CA ASN A 15 5.69 15.01 -4.94
C ASN A 15 5.89 16.10 -6.00
N GLN A 16 6.05 15.73 -7.28
CA GLN A 16 6.19 16.67 -8.38
C GLN A 16 4.84 17.08 -9.00
N LYS A 17 3.75 16.37 -8.70
CA LYS A 17 2.42 16.71 -9.23
C LYS A 17 1.80 17.86 -8.45
N TYR A 18 1.23 18.82 -9.19
CA TYR A 18 0.52 19.96 -8.61
C TYR A 18 -0.87 19.58 -8.05
N VAL A 19 -1.56 18.64 -8.70
CA VAL A 19 -2.87 18.12 -8.27
C VAL A 19 -2.82 16.61 -8.27
N LEU A 20 -3.13 16.03 -7.11
CA LEU A 20 -3.25 14.60 -6.91
C LEU A 20 -4.72 14.17 -7.03
N SER A 21 -4.96 13.05 -7.70
CA SER A 21 -6.25 12.36 -7.64
C SER A 21 -6.54 11.86 -6.22
N GLU A 22 -7.76 11.38 -5.96
CA GLU A 22 -8.07 10.78 -4.65
C GLU A 22 -7.19 9.54 -4.39
N LEU A 23 -7.06 8.66 -5.38
CA LEU A 23 -6.25 7.45 -5.26
C LEU A 23 -4.75 7.78 -5.09
N GLU A 24 -4.23 8.81 -5.77
CA GLU A 24 -2.86 9.29 -5.56
C GLU A 24 -2.61 9.84 -4.15
N LYS A 25 -3.59 10.50 -3.54
CA LYS A 25 -3.49 10.94 -2.14
C LYS A 25 -3.45 9.74 -1.19
N ASP A 26 -4.23 8.70 -1.47
CA ASP A 26 -4.24 7.48 -0.66
C ASP A 26 -2.95 6.68 -0.81
N ILE A 27 -2.37 6.63 -2.02
CA ILE A 27 -1.03 6.09 -2.26
C ILE A 27 0.01 6.84 -1.42
N LEU A 28 0.02 8.17 -1.47
CA LEU A 28 0.97 8.99 -0.70
C LEU A 28 0.82 8.78 0.81
N SER A 29 -0.43 8.74 1.30
CA SER A 29 -0.73 8.46 2.71
C SER A 29 -0.25 7.06 3.14
N THR A 30 -0.41 6.06 2.27
CA THR A 30 0.05 4.68 2.53
C THR A 30 1.57 4.58 2.51
N ILE A 31 2.25 5.28 1.58
CA ILE A 31 3.71 5.39 1.54
C ILE A 31 4.25 6.03 2.82
N THR A 32 3.54 7.02 3.37
CA THR A 32 3.92 7.69 4.62
C THR A 32 3.93 6.69 5.77
N LYS A 33 2.87 5.87 5.90
CA LYS A 33 2.81 4.80 6.91
C LYS A 33 3.84 3.68 6.67
N TYR A 34 4.08 3.31 5.42
CA TYR A 34 5.13 2.33 5.07
C TYR A 34 6.53 2.78 5.51
N ASN A 35 6.86 4.06 5.32
CA ASN A 35 8.17 4.63 5.64
C ASN A 35 8.32 5.09 7.09
N GLU A 36 7.30 4.96 7.93
CA GLU A 36 7.32 5.45 9.31
C GLU A 36 8.38 4.72 10.15
N ILE A 37 9.19 5.51 10.88
CA ILE A 37 10.26 5.05 11.76
C ILE A 37 10.20 5.90 13.05
N PRO A 38 10.02 5.29 14.24
CA PRO A 38 9.82 3.85 14.47
C PRO A 38 8.53 3.33 13.83
N PHE A 39 8.44 2.01 13.64
CA PHE A 39 7.24 1.43 13.05
C PHE A 39 6.04 1.59 13.98
N ASP A 40 5.00 2.30 13.52
CA ASP A 40 3.70 2.38 14.19
C ASP A 40 2.80 1.24 13.71
N ARG A 41 2.84 0.09 14.41
CA ARG A 41 2.06 -1.09 14.05
C ARG A 41 0.56 -0.81 14.00
N ASN A 42 0.02 -0.15 15.02
CA ASN A 42 -1.43 0.13 15.10
C ASN A 42 -1.87 1.06 13.97
N GLY A 43 -1.07 2.08 13.66
CA GLY A 43 -1.32 2.96 12.51
C GLY A 43 -1.24 2.23 11.17
N ALA A 44 -0.30 1.30 11.02
CA ALA A 44 -0.15 0.49 9.82
C ALA A 44 -1.33 -0.49 9.62
N GLU A 45 -1.76 -1.20 10.67
CA GLU A 45 -2.94 -2.08 10.62
C GLU A 45 -4.21 -1.30 10.24
N ASN A 46 -4.44 -0.15 10.90
CA ASN A 46 -5.56 0.73 10.57
C ASN A 46 -5.50 1.20 9.11
N LYS A 47 -4.30 1.51 8.59
CA LYS A 47 -4.14 1.92 7.19
C LYS A 47 -4.45 0.79 6.21
N VAL A 48 -4.01 -0.44 6.50
CA VAL A 48 -4.37 -1.62 5.70
C VAL A 48 -5.89 -1.80 5.66
N ILE A 49 -6.56 -1.69 6.81
CA ILE A 49 -8.02 -1.81 6.92
C ILE A 49 -8.73 -0.71 6.11
N GLU A 50 -8.32 0.55 6.29
CA GLU A 50 -8.88 1.70 5.57
C GLU A 50 -8.81 1.49 4.04
N ASN A 51 -7.63 1.11 3.54
CA ASN A 51 -7.41 0.84 2.13
C ASN A 51 -8.27 -0.32 1.62
N ASN A 52 -8.39 -1.42 2.38
CA ASN A 52 -9.24 -2.56 2.01
C ASN A 52 -10.72 -2.18 1.94
N MET A 53 -11.21 -1.36 2.88
CA MET A 53 -12.60 -0.90 2.86
C MET A 53 -12.89 -0.01 1.65
N LYS A 54 -11.95 0.87 1.29
CA LYS A 54 -12.09 1.82 0.17
C LYS A 54 -11.91 1.15 -1.19
N TYR A 55 -11.02 0.17 -1.28
CA TYR A 55 -10.59 -0.49 -2.53
C TYR A 55 -10.73 -2.01 -2.47
N LYS A 56 -11.97 -2.49 -2.36
CA LYS A 56 -12.28 -3.92 -2.26
C LYS A 56 -11.79 -4.74 -3.45
N ASP A 57 -11.74 -4.14 -4.63
CA ASP A 57 -11.21 -4.78 -5.84
C ASP A 57 -9.71 -5.02 -5.73
N ILE A 58 -8.95 -4.05 -5.18
CA ILE A 58 -7.52 -4.20 -4.90
C ILE A 58 -7.28 -5.26 -3.82
N GLU A 59 -8.06 -5.24 -2.73
CA GLU A 59 -7.98 -6.26 -1.68
C GLU A 59 -8.20 -7.67 -2.27
N THR A 60 -9.22 -7.81 -3.12
CA THR A 60 -9.55 -9.07 -3.78
C THR A 60 -8.41 -9.53 -4.70
N ALA A 61 -7.85 -8.62 -5.50
CA ALA A 61 -6.74 -8.92 -6.40
C ALA A 61 -5.50 -9.39 -5.62
N ILE A 62 -5.14 -8.73 -4.52
CA ILE A 62 -4.01 -9.12 -3.66
C ILE A 62 -4.22 -10.53 -3.08
N LYS A 63 -5.43 -10.84 -2.59
CA LYS A 63 -5.76 -12.16 -2.04
C LYS A 63 -5.70 -13.29 -3.07
N MET A 64 -5.79 -12.98 -4.36
CA MET A 64 -5.70 -13.95 -5.45
C MET A 64 -4.25 -14.21 -5.92
N VAL A 65 -3.26 -13.44 -5.47
CA VAL A 65 -1.86 -13.65 -5.83
C VAL A 65 -1.38 -15.01 -5.30
N PRO A 66 -0.86 -15.91 -6.15
CA PRO A 66 -0.34 -17.20 -5.71
C PRO A 66 0.72 -17.06 -4.62
N GLY A 67 0.57 -17.82 -3.53
CA GLY A 67 1.48 -17.79 -2.39
C GLY A 67 1.12 -16.78 -1.29
N ILE A 68 0.10 -15.92 -1.50
CA ILE A 68 -0.42 -15.07 -0.42
C ILE A 68 -1.30 -15.90 0.52
N SER A 69 -1.03 -15.75 1.82
CA SER A 69 -1.84 -16.33 2.90
C SER A 69 -2.59 -15.22 3.63
N VAL A 70 -3.88 -15.40 3.84
CA VAL A 70 -4.70 -14.46 4.62
C VAL A 70 -4.70 -14.91 6.07
N ILE A 71 -3.93 -14.22 6.91
CA ILE A 71 -3.80 -14.49 8.35
C ILE A 71 -4.23 -13.28 9.18
N PRO A 72 -4.66 -13.47 10.43
CA PRO A 72 -5.02 -12.36 11.32
C PRO A 72 -3.84 -11.43 11.62
N PHE A 73 -4.13 -10.16 11.92
CA PHE A 73 -3.08 -9.22 12.34
C PHE A 73 -2.34 -9.65 13.60
N THR A 74 -2.95 -10.47 14.47
CA THR A 74 -2.28 -11.02 15.67
C THR A 74 -1.18 -12.03 15.36
N GLU A 75 -1.15 -12.59 14.15
CA GLU A 75 -0.22 -13.65 13.73
C GLU A 75 0.84 -13.18 12.71
N VAL A 76 0.71 -11.95 12.20
CA VAL A 76 1.65 -11.38 11.22
C VAL A 76 2.73 -10.54 11.91
N SER A 77 3.96 -10.60 11.41
CA SER A 77 5.05 -9.74 11.90
C SER A 77 4.87 -8.28 11.45
N ASP A 78 5.61 -7.35 12.08
CA ASP A 78 5.67 -5.95 11.61
C ASP A 78 6.13 -5.86 10.14
N GLU A 79 7.06 -6.72 9.75
CA GLU A 79 7.52 -6.84 8.37
C GLU A 79 6.40 -7.30 7.44
N GLY A 80 5.60 -8.30 7.85
CA GLY A 80 4.45 -8.75 7.06
C GLY A 80 3.37 -7.67 6.90
N ILE A 81 3.18 -6.80 7.90
CA ILE A 81 2.28 -5.63 7.76
C ILE A 81 2.87 -4.61 6.78
N ARG A 82 4.18 -4.33 6.86
CA ARG A 82 4.87 -3.46 5.89
C ARG A 82 4.77 -4.02 4.47
N ASP A 83 4.90 -5.32 4.29
CA ASP A 83 4.75 -5.98 3.00
C ASP A 83 3.31 -5.86 2.48
N ASN A 84 2.30 -5.97 3.35
CA ASN A 84 0.92 -5.73 2.97
C ASN A 84 0.70 -4.29 2.47
N LEU A 85 1.21 -3.28 3.21
CA LEU A 85 1.17 -1.88 2.75
C LEU A 85 1.87 -1.70 1.40
N LYS A 86 3.02 -2.35 1.20
CA LYS A 86 3.74 -2.33 -0.09
C LYS A 86 2.88 -2.92 -1.21
N MET A 87 2.27 -4.08 -1.01
CA MET A 87 1.39 -4.69 -2.01
C MET A 87 0.20 -3.79 -2.35
N GLN A 88 -0.40 -3.13 -1.35
CA GLN A 88 -1.46 -2.15 -1.57
C GLN A 88 -0.98 -0.95 -2.38
N ILE A 89 0.21 -0.40 -2.09
CA ILE A 89 0.81 0.69 -2.87
C ILE A 89 0.97 0.28 -4.34
N GLU A 90 1.59 -0.88 -4.58
CA GLU A 90 1.83 -1.40 -5.93
C GLU A 90 0.51 -1.61 -6.69
N ALA A 91 -0.48 -2.24 -6.07
CA ALA A 91 -1.80 -2.47 -6.68
C ALA A 91 -2.59 -1.18 -6.93
N MET A 92 -2.54 -0.20 -6.01
CA MET A 92 -3.15 1.11 -6.20
C MET A 92 -2.50 1.86 -7.37
N CYS A 93 -1.17 1.82 -7.50
CA CYS A 93 -0.47 2.40 -8.65
C CYS A 93 -0.90 1.73 -9.98
N LEU A 94 -0.99 0.40 -10.01
CA LEU A 94 -1.43 -0.33 -11.21
C LEU A 94 -2.85 0.06 -11.63
N LYS A 95 -3.74 0.26 -10.65
CA LYS A 95 -5.11 0.73 -10.87
C LYS A 95 -5.13 2.18 -11.37
N GLU A 96 -4.44 3.09 -10.70
CA GLU A 96 -4.44 4.52 -11.05
C GLU A 96 -3.92 4.76 -12.48
N TYR A 97 -2.84 4.08 -12.85
CA TYR A 97 -2.22 4.25 -14.16
C TYR A 97 -2.73 3.26 -15.21
N ASN A 98 -3.83 2.55 -14.90
CA ASN A 98 -4.49 1.59 -15.80
C ASN A 98 -3.54 0.56 -16.42
N ILE A 99 -2.48 0.18 -15.69
CA ILE A 99 -1.47 -0.78 -16.16
C ILE A 99 -2.04 -2.20 -16.11
N ILE A 100 -3.00 -2.46 -15.21
CA ILE A 100 -3.81 -3.68 -15.18
C ILE A 100 -5.28 -3.27 -15.04
N LYS A 101 -6.16 -3.82 -15.89
CA LYS A 101 -7.61 -3.74 -15.68
C LYS A 101 -7.98 -4.80 -14.65
N CYS A 102 -8.13 -4.39 -13.39
CA CYS A 102 -8.79 -5.20 -12.37
C CYS A 102 -10.31 -5.22 -12.61
#